data_AF-A0A929J1R1-F1
#
_entry.id   AF-A0A929J1R1-F1
#
_cell.length_a   1.000
_cell.length_b   1.000
_cell.length_c   1.000
_cell.angle_alpha   90.00
_cell.angle_beta   90.00
_cell.angle_gamma   90.00
#
_symmetry.space_group_name_H-M   'P 1'
#
loop_
_entity.id
_entity.type
_entity.pdbx_description
1 polymer ?
#
loop_
_entity_poly.entity_id
_entity_poly.type
_entity_poly.pdbx_seq_one_letter_code
_entity_poly.pdbx_strand_id
1 'polypeptide(L)'
;MKYLITIPILITTLSTNAEIITDGTLGQNINLSGPDFQVTSDLGQQHGGNLFHSFQDFNLNNLESATFSGPNSVHNILSRVTGGNPSNIDGLIRSTIPNADFYFLNPYGVMFGPNARLDVQGSFH
;
A
#
# COMPACT_ATOMS: atom_id res chain seq x y z
N MET A 1 -1.20 -55.08 17.66
CA MET A 1 -1.04 -53.75 18.30
C MET A 1 -0.79 -52.74 17.17
N LYS A 2 -1.79 -51.94 16.78
CA LYS A 2 -1.66 -50.91 15.72
C LYS A 2 -1.33 -49.59 16.39
N TYR A 3 -0.13 -49.06 16.16
CA TYR A 3 0.25 -47.74 16.64
C TYR A 3 -0.35 -46.69 15.69
N LEU A 4 -1.27 -45.87 16.21
CA LEU A 4 -1.73 -44.66 15.51
C LEU A 4 -0.68 -43.57 15.75
N ILE A 5 -0.04 -43.10 14.70
CA ILE A 5 0.89 -41.97 14.75
C ILE A 5 0.07 -40.71 14.46
N THR A 6 -0.16 -39.89 15.49
CA THR A 6 -0.69 -38.54 15.34
C THR A 6 0.45 -37.57 15.07
N ILE A 7 0.45 -36.96 13.89
CA ILE A 7 1.35 -35.86 13.53
C ILE A 7 0.72 -34.56 14.01
N PRO A 8 1.37 -33.78 14.89
CA PRO A 8 0.87 -32.47 15.26
C PRO A 8 1.05 -31.50 14.08
N ILE A 9 -0.05 -30.92 13.60
CA ILE A 9 -0.02 -29.80 12.65
C ILE A 9 0.37 -28.55 13.43
N LEU A 10 1.57 -28.02 13.14
CA LEU A 10 2.02 -26.73 13.63
C LEU A 10 1.45 -25.65 12.70
N ILE A 11 0.44 -24.92 13.17
CA ILE A 11 -0.08 -23.75 12.45
C ILE A 11 0.87 -22.59 12.74
N THR A 12 1.78 -22.31 11.82
CA THR A 12 2.56 -21.07 11.85
C THR A 12 1.67 -19.94 11.35
N THR A 13 1.30 -19.01 12.23
CA THR A 13 0.73 -17.74 11.79
C THR A 13 1.82 -16.98 11.04
N LEU A 14 1.70 -16.85 9.73
CA LEU A 14 2.48 -15.86 8.99
C LEU A 14 2.02 -14.50 9.52
N SER A 15 2.86 -13.87 10.33
CA SER A 15 2.67 -12.47 10.69
C SER A 15 2.64 -11.71 9.38
N THR A 16 1.52 -11.07 9.05
CA THR A 16 1.45 -10.15 7.92
C THR A 16 2.31 -8.96 8.30
N ASN A 17 3.58 -8.97 7.91
CA ASN A 17 4.36 -7.74 7.94
C ASN A 17 3.61 -6.76 7.05
N ALA A 18 3.48 -5.51 7.48
CA ALA A 18 3.04 -4.50 6.54
C ALA A 18 4.08 -4.44 5.44
N GLU A 19 3.58 -4.27 4.23
CA GLU A 19 4.34 -4.51 3.03
C GLU A 19 3.75 -3.62 1.94
N ILE A 20 4.64 -2.85 1.32
CA ILE A 20 4.34 -2.10 0.11
C ILE A 20 5.28 -2.62 -0.96
N ILE A 21 4.73 -3.44 -1.84
CA ILE A 21 5.42 -3.96 -3.02
C ILE A 21 4.78 -3.35 -4.25
N THR A 22 5.57 -2.71 -5.11
CA THR A 22 5.10 -2.30 -6.44
C THR A 22 4.98 -3.50 -7.36
N ASP A 23 3.97 -3.53 -8.25
CA ASP A 23 3.74 -4.69 -9.12
C ASP A 23 4.67 -4.75 -10.35
N GLY A 24 5.35 -3.63 -10.67
CA GLY A 24 6.24 -3.50 -11.82
C GLY A 24 5.56 -3.12 -13.15
N THR A 25 4.25 -2.88 -13.16
CA THR A 25 3.51 -2.51 -14.38
C THR A 25 3.63 -1.03 -14.74
N LEU A 26 3.91 -0.17 -13.74
CA LEU A 26 4.06 1.28 -13.90
C LEU A 26 5.43 1.80 -13.42
N GLY A 27 6.38 0.94 -13.13
CA GLY A 27 7.66 1.32 -12.54
C GLY A 27 8.52 0.11 -12.23
N GLN A 28 9.55 0.27 -11.41
CA GLN A 28 10.30 -0.88 -10.91
C GLN A 28 9.42 -1.74 -9.99
N ASN A 29 9.58 -3.06 -10.04
CA ASN A 29 9.05 -3.97 -9.03
C ASN A 29 10.02 -3.98 -7.84
N ILE A 30 9.59 -3.42 -6.70
CA ILE A 30 10.42 -3.25 -5.52
C ILE A 30 9.59 -3.46 -4.26
N ASN A 31 10.19 -4.10 -3.25
CA ASN A 31 9.67 -4.14 -1.89
C ASN A 31 10.24 -2.95 -1.13
N LEU A 32 9.39 -1.98 -0.78
CA LEU A 32 9.80 -0.76 -0.12
C LEU A 32 10.22 -1.04 1.32
N SER A 33 11.28 -0.36 1.78
CA SER A 33 11.74 -0.47 3.17
C SER A 33 10.96 0.49 4.07
N GLY A 34 10.28 -0.05 5.08
CA GLY A 34 9.58 0.71 6.11
C GLY A 34 10.50 1.17 7.27
N PRO A 35 9.94 1.75 8.34
CA PRO A 35 8.50 1.96 8.59
C PRO A 35 7.93 3.21 7.86
N ASP A 36 8.79 4.08 7.33
CA ASP A 36 8.41 5.28 6.58
C ASP A 36 8.62 5.06 5.08
N PHE A 37 7.67 4.36 4.46
CA PHE A 37 7.69 4.01 3.05
C PHE A 37 7.61 5.26 2.17
N GLN A 38 8.61 5.46 1.32
CA GLN A 38 8.65 6.56 0.37
C GLN A 38 8.07 6.10 -0.97
N VAL A 39 6.92 6.67 -1.35
CA VAL A 39 6.27 6.42 -2.63
C VAL A 39 6.48 7.64 -3.53
N THR A 40 7.67 7.71 -4.14
CA THR A 40 8.06 8.81 -5.02
C THR A 40 7.52 8.61 -6.44
N SER A 41 7.37 9.70 -7.19
CA SER A 41 6.79 9.67 -8.55
C SER A 41 7.53 8.77 -9.55
N ASP A 42 8.80 8.45 -9.33
CA ASP A 42 9.59 7.51 -10.15
C ASP A 42 9.20 6.03 -9.96
N LEU A 43 8.43 5.71 -8.92
CA LEU A 43 7.79 4.40 -8.73
C LEU A 43 6.47 4.26 -9.51
N GLY A 44 6.11 5.26 -10.32
CA GLY A 44 4.87 5.31 -11.07
C GLY A 44 5.04 5.96 -12.43
N GLN A 45 3.90 6.27 -13.07
CA GLN A 45 3.85 6.98 -14.34
C GLN A 45 2.92 8.18 -14.27
N GLN A 46 3.40 9.33 -14.73
CA GLN A 46 2.59 10.53 -14.85
C GLN A 46 2.04 10.68 -16.28
N HIS A 47 0.72 10.85 -16.40
CA HIS A 47 0.05 11.23 -17.64
C HIS A 47 -0.79 12.48 -17.42
N GLY A 48 -0.27 13.63 -17.88
CA GLY A 48 -0.87 14.93 -17.61
C GLY A 48 -0.92 15.20 -16.11
N GLY A 49 -2.11 15.55 -15.59
CA GLY A 49 -2.32 15.80 -14.17
C GLY A 49 -2.46 14.54 -13.30
N ASN A 50 -2.31 13.34 -13.85
CA ASN A 50 -2.55 12.09 -13.13
C ASN A 50 -1.23 11.35 -12.90
N LEU A 51 -0.91 11.00 -11.66
CA LEU A 51 0.21 10.16 -11.28
C LEU A 51 -0.33 8.78 -10.86
N PHE A 52 0.06 7.75 -11.59
CA PHE A 52 -0.41 6.39 -11.37
C PHE A 52 0.67 5.56 -10.67
N HIS A 53 0.28 4.89 -9.59
CA HIS A 53 1.06 3.88 -8.89
C HIS A 53 0.32 2.54 -8.89
N SER A 54 1.07 1.45 -9.03
CA SER A 54 0.53 0.10 -9.06
C SER A 54 1.30 -0.82 -8.11
N PHE A 55 0.57 -1.42 -7.19
CA PHE A 55 1.10 -2.21 -6.09
C PHE A 55 0.63 -3.65 -6.19
N GLN A 56 1.53 -4.59 -5.92
CA GLN A 56 1.16 -5.97 -5.69
C GLN A 56 0.43 -6.07 -4.33
N ASP A 57 1.06 -5.55 -3.28
CA ASP A 57 0.50 -5.48 -1.93
C ASP A 57 0.74 -4.07 -1.36
N PHE A 58 -0.23 -3.58 -0.58
CA PHE A 58 -0.14 -2.30 0.12
C PHE A 58 -0.86 -2.43 1.46
N ASN A 59 -0.07 -2.54 2.53
CA ASN A 59 -0.53 -2.60 3.91
C ASN A 59 0.31 -1.64 4.77
N LEU A 60 -0.29 -1.11 5.83
CA LEU A 60 0.40 -0.30 6.83
C LEU A 60 0.00 -0.78 8.23
N ASN A 61 0.97 -1.05 9.08
CA ASN A 61 0.75 -1.28 10.50
C ASN A 61 0.68 0.04 11.28
N ASN A 62 0.28 -0.05 12.55
CA ASN A 62 0.43 1.06 13.48
C ASN A 62 1.88 1.57 13.50
N LEU A 63 2.03 2.90 13.58
CA LEU A 63 3.29 3.65 13.57
C LEU A 63 4.05 3.67 12.25
N GLU A 64 3.54 3.03 11.19
CA GLU A 64 4.12 3.12 9.85
C GLU A 64 3.47 4.24 9.04
N SER A 65 4.17 4.67 7.99
CA SER A 65 3.68 5.69 7.07
C SER A 65 4.02 5.38 5.62
N ALA A 66 3.11 5.70 4.71
CA ALA A 66 3.38 5.79 3.27
C ALA A 66 3.29 7.26 2.84
N THR A 67 4.41 7.81 2.38
CA THR A 67 4.47 9.21 1.93
C THR A 67 4.60 9.27 0.42
N PHE A 68 3.55 9.77 -0.23
CA PHE A 68 3.48 10.01 -1.66
C PHE A 68 4.06 11.38 -1.99
N SER A 69 4.94 11.43 -2.98
CA SER A 69 5.58 12.68 -3.42
C SER A 69 5.80 12.71 -4.93
N GLY A 70 5.78 13.91 -5.50
CA GLY A 70 5.86 14.10 -6.95
C GLY A 70 5.78 15.59 -7.31
N PRO A 71 5.77 15.91 -8.61
CA PRO A 71 5.76 17.30 -9.07
C PRO A 71 4.39 17.97 -8.83
N ASN A 72 4.40 19.29 -8.64
CA ASN A 72 3.19 20.10 -8.44
C ASN A 72 2.21 20.10 -9.63
N SER A 73 2.59 19.53 -10.78
CA SER A 73 1.71 19.36 -11.93
C SER A 73 0.71 18.21 -11.76
N VAL A 74 0.90 17.37 -10.74
CA VAL A 74 -0.01 16.27 -10.39
C VAL A 74 -1.21 16.84 -9.63
N HIS A 75 -2.40 16.54 -10.13
CA HIS A 75 -3.69 16.88 -9.54
C HIS A 75 -4.38 15.64 -8.95
N ASN A 76 -4.07 14.44 -9.46
CA ASN A 76 -4.62 13.18 -8.97
C ASN A 76 -3.50 12.15 -8.77
N ILE A 77 -3.46 11.52 -7.60
CA ILE A 77 -2.65 10.35 -7.31
C ILE A 77 -3.56 9.14 -7.36
N LEU A 78 -3.34 8.23 -8.32
CA LEU A 78 -4.13 7.01 -8.49
C LEU A 78 -3.30 5.82 -8.08
N SER A 79 -3.62 5.24 -6.94
CA SER A 79 -2.92 4.11 -6.35
C SER A 79 -3.81 2.88 -6.42
N ARG A 80 -3.38 1.84 -7.15
CA ARG A 80 -4.12 0.57 -7.25
C ARG A 80 -3.34 -0.60 -6.70
N VAL A 81 -4.04 -1.57 -6.12
CA VAL A 81 -3.51 -2.85 -5.65
C VAL A 81 -4.01 -3.98 -6.57
N THR A 82 -3.10 -4.85 -7.02
CA THR A 82 -3.36 -5.89 -8.03
C THR A 82 -3.09 -7.32 -7.55
N GLY A 83 -2.46 -7.51 -6.39
CA GLY A 83 -1.90 -8.80 -5.99
C GLY A 83 -2.87 -9.86 -5.46
N GLY A 84 -4.16 -9.55 -5.32
CA GLY A 84 -5.15 -10.54 -4.87
C GLY A 84 -5.53 -10.46 -3.40
N ASN A 85 -4.87 -9.60 -2.62
CA ASN A 85 -5.06 -9.49 -1.17
C ASN A 85 -5.76 -8.17 -0.80
N PRO A 86 -6.60 -8.16 0.25
CA PRO A 86 -7.15 -6.92 0.80
C PRO A 86 -6.03 -6.06 1.42
N SER A 87 -6.26 -4.75 1.44
CA SER A 87 -5.36 -3.79 2.10
C SER A 87 -5.81 -3.52 3.53
N ASN A 88 -4.91 -3.71 4.49
CA ASN A 88 -5.09 -3.32 5.90
C ASN A 88 -4.26 -2.05 6.16
N ILE A 89 -4.94 -0.96 6.48
CA ILE A 89 -4.33 0.35 6.72
C ILE A 89 -4.55 0.71 8.17
N ASP A 90 -3.57 0.46 9.04
CA ASP A 90 -3.54 0.89 10.43
C ASP A 90 -2.45 1.94 10.69
N GLY A 91 -1.92 2.54 9.62
CA GLY A 91 -0.88 3.57 9.68
C GLY A 91 -1.27 4.89 8.99
N LEU A 92 -0.27 5.70 8.65
CA LEU A 92 -0.46 7.00 8.00
C LEU A 92 -0.30 6.89 6.47
N ILE A 93 -1.33 7.29 5.71
CA ILE A 93 -1.16 7.63 4.29
C ILE A 93 -1.02 9.16 4.19
N ARG A 94 0.07 9.62 3.59
CA ARG A 94 0.38 11.04 3.42
C ARG A 94 0.66 11.37 1.96
N SER A 95 0.21 12.53 1.48
CA SER A 95 0.67 13.13 0.23
C SER A 95 1.33 14.48 0.49
N THR A 96 2.51 14.70 -0.07
CA THR A 96 3.18 16.01 -0.06
C THR A 96 2.93 16.82 -1.34
N ILE A 97 2.18 16.28 -2.29
CA ILE A 97 1.82 16.97 -3.54
C ILE A 97 0.68 17.98 -3.25
N PRO A 98 0.89 19.28 -3.46
CA PRO A 98 -0.08 20.30 -3.06
C PRO A 98 -1.45 20.12 -3.75
N ASN A 99 -2.52 20.09 -2.94
CA ASN A 99 -3.92 19.99 -3.38
C ASN A 99 -4.27 18.79 -4.29
N ALA A 100 -3.41 17.78 -4.41
CA ALA A 100 -3.72 16.62 -5.22
C ALA A 100 -4.78 15.74 -4.52
N ASP A 101 -5.80 15.33 -5.29
CA ASP A 101 -6.75 14.31 -4.87
C ASP A 101 -6.06 12.94 -4.85
N PHE A 102 -6.43 12.10 -3.89
CA PHE A 102 -5.87 10.76 -3.71
C PHE A 102 -6.95 9.70 -3.93
N TYR A 103 -6.68 8.74 -4.80
CA TYR A 103 -7.57 7.63 -5.11
C TYR A 103 -6.88 6.32 -4.73
N PHE A 104 -7.50 5.54 -3.84
CA PHE A 104 -6.97 4.24 -3.41
C PHE A 104 -7.90 3.10 -3.82
N LEU A 105 -7.42 2.25 -4.72
CA LEU A 105 -8.22 1.18 -5.30
C LEU A 105 -7.65 -0.19 -4.93
N ASN A 106 -8.46 -1.00 -4.27
CA ASN A 106 -8.19 -2.43 -4.12
C ASN A 106 -9.49 -3.22 -4.36
N PRO A 107 -9.61 -3.98 -5.47
CA PRO A 107 -10.80 -4.80 -5.75
C PRO A 107 -11.10 -5.86 -4.69
N TYR A 108 -10.11 -6.23 -3.88
CA TYR A 108 -10.24 -7.22 -2.80
C TYR A 108 -10.61 -6.57 -1.45
N GLY A 109 -10.75 -5.25 -1.42
CA GLY A 109 -11.20 -4.49 -0.26
C GLY A 109 -10.08 -3.71 0.43
N VAL A 110 -10.49 -2.68 1.16
CA VAL A 110 -9.63 -1.82 1.97
C VAL A 110 -10.25 -1.71 3.36
N MET A 111 -9.47 -2.01 4.40
CA MET A 111 -9.88 -1.89 5.78
C MET A 111 -8.99 -0.88 6.50
N PHE A 112 -9.61 0.16 7.05
CA PHE A 112 -8.93 1.15 7.89
C PHE A 112 -9.04 0.72 9.36
N GLY A 113 -7.88 0.55 10.01
CA GLY A 113 -7.76 0.23 11.42
C GLY A 113 -7.91 1.47 12.33
N PRO A 114 -7.94 1.26 13.66
CA PRO A 114 -8.14 2.34 14.63
C PRO A 114 -7.03 3.40 14.65
N ASN A 115 -5.82 3.08 14.17
CA ASN A 115 -4.69 4.01 14.13
C ASN A 115 -4.50 4.67 12.76
N ALA A 116 -5.37 4.35 11.81
CA ALA A 116 -5.27 4.86 10.45
C ALA A 116 -5.42 6.38 10.42
N ARG A 117 -4.54 7.04 9.68
CA ARG A 117 -4.58 8.49 9.46
C ARG A 117 -4.40 8.81 7.99
N LEU A 118 -5.09 9.85 7.55
CA LEU A 118 -4.96 10.42 6.22
C LEU A 118 -4.44 11.86 6.36
N ASP A 119 -3.33 12.16 5.70
CA ASP A 119 -2.74 13.49 5.60
C ASP A 119 -2.61 13.84 4.12
N VAL A 120 -3.74 14.22 3.53
CA VAL A 120 -3.89 14.57 2.12
C VAL A 120 -4.51 15.96 2.05
N GLN A 121 -3.97 16.83 1.21
CA GLN A 121 -4.43 18.21 1.10
C GLN A 121 -5.65 18.37 0.18
N GLY A 122 -5.79 17.49 -0.81
CA GLY A 122 -6.99 17.37 -1.63
C GLY A 122 -8.02 16.41 -1.02
N SER A 123 -8.87 15.87 -1.87
CA SER A 123 -9.87 14.85 -1.49
C SER A 123 -9.24 13.47 -1.38
N PHE A 124 -9.89 12.58 -0.63
CA PHE A 124 -9.55 11.16 -0.57
C PHE A 124 -10.74 10.33 -1.07
N HIS A 125 -10.47 9.42 -2.00
CA HIS A 125 -11.45 8.58 -2.70
C HIS A 125 -11.11 7.09 -2.59
#